data_AF-W4GJ72-F1
#
_entry.id   AF-W4GJ72-F1
#
_cell.length_a   1.000
_cell.length_b   1.000
_cell.length_c   1.000
_cell.angle_alpha   90.00
_cell.angle_beta   90.00
_cell.angle_gamma   90.00
#
_symmetry.space_group_name_H-M   'P 1'
#
loop_
_entity.id
_entity.type
_entity.pdbx_description
1 polymer ?
#
loop_
_entity_poly.entity_id
_entity_poly.type
_entity_poly.pdbx_seq_one_letter_code
_entity_poly.pdbx_strand_id
1 'polypeptide(L)'
;MSALTVLLVCQPPNSPDLNVLDLGFFRAIQTLQEKKRCTTIDGLIDATLTAWNDVEPTTLNANFLTLQTCLVEVIRAGGNKNYKKPHMGKAKLLREGRLPDSIVCPREVVEHGQEIMNKEDFDLHVSLLAAKVARDVEMAVISSSIESLCLANNCDDDKGKATKISAGPTAQKLISPLKCL
;
A
#
# COMPACT_ATOMS: atom_id res chain seq x y z
N MET A 1 31.59 -18.37 -4.86
CA MET A 1 30.14 -18.13 -4.73
C MET A 1 29.96 -16.67 -4.36
N SER A 2 29.45 -15.83 -5.25
CA SER A 2 29.05 -14.46 -4.91
C SER A 2 27.81 -14.53 -4.02
N ALA A 3 27.87 -13.95 -2.82
CA ALA A 3 26.71 -13.85 -1.96
C ALA A 3 25.64 -12.94 -2.60
N LEU A 4 24.38 -13.34 -2.52
CA LEU A 4 23.25 -12.50 -2.95
C LEU A 4 22.95 -11.47 -1.87
N THR A 5 23.13 -10.18 -2.17
CA THR A 5 22.70 -9.08 -1.30
C THR A 5 21.32 -8.60 -1.76
N VAL A 6 20.32 -8.78 -0.91
CA VAL A 6 18.96 -8.26 -1.13
C VAL A 6 18.79 -6.99 -0.31
N LEU A 7 18.43 -5.88 -0.97
CA LEU A 7 18.07 -4.64 -0.31
C LEU A 7 16.55 -4.49 -0.32
N LEU A 8 15.96 -4.32 0.86
CA LEU A 8 14.54 -4.02 0.98
C LEU A 8 14.36 -2.51 0.86
N VAL A 9 13.48 -2.10 -0.04
CA VAL A 9 13.07 -0.70 -0.21
C VAL A 9 11.66 -0.54 0.34
N CYS A 10 11.41 0.56 1.07
CA CYS A 10 10.09 0.83 1.62
C CYS A 10 9.09 1.19 0.51
N GLN A 11 7.91 0.58 0.54
CA GLN A 11 6.76 1.03 -0.24
C GLN A 11 5.68 1.63 0.67
N PRO A 12 5.17 2.84 0.34
CA PRO A 12 4.15 3.47 1.16
C PRO A 12 2.80 2.73 1.03
N PRO A 13 2.02 2.64 2.11
CA PRO A 13 0.75 1.92 2.11
C PRO A 13 -0.26 2.52 1.13
N ASN A 14 -1.10 1.66 0.55
CA ASN A 14 -2.18 2.01 -0.38
C ASN A 14 -1.74 2.83 -1.60
N SER A 15 -0.51 2.65 -2.09
CA SER A 15 0.07 3.46 -3.19
C SER A 15 0.45 2.58 -4.40
N PRO A 16 -0.54 2.03 -5.13
CA PRO A 16 -0.29 1.18 -6.29
C PRO A 16 0.41 1.93 -7.44
N ASP A 17 0.30 3.25 -7.46
CA ASP A 17 1.03 4.16 -8.33
C ASP A 17 2.55 4.18 -8.10
N LEU A 18 3.02 3.67 -6.96
CA LEU A 18 4.43 3.56 -6.61
C LEU A 18 4.96 2.12 -6.71
N ASN A 19 4.15 1.20 -7.25
CA ASN A 19 4.56 -0.14 -7.60
C ASN A 19 4.67 -0.29 -9.12
N VAL A 20 5.88 -0.55 -9.62
CA VAL A 20 6.13 -0.72 -11.07
C VAL A 20 5.31 -1.86 -11.68
N LEU A 21 5.01 -2.90 -10.89
CA LEU A 21 4.24 -4.05 -11.37
C LEU A 21 2.78 -3.68 -11.62
N ASP A 22 2.18 -2.96 -10.68
CA ASP A 22 0.79 -2.49 -10.74
C ASP A 22 0.61 -1.39 -11.80
N LEU A 23 1.62 -0.53 -12.00
CA LEU A 23 1.57 0.60 -12.93
C LEU A 23 1.29 0.18 -14.37
N GLY A 24 1.80 -0.96 -14.80
CA GLY A 24 1.65 -1.38 -16.19
C GLY A 24 2.14 -2.76 -16.54
N PHE A 25 2.94 -3.41 -15.70
CA PHE A 25 3.47 -4.74 -16.02
C PHE A 25 2.37 -5.80 -16.04
N PHE A 26 1.57 -5.88 -14.98
CA PHE A 26 0.43 -6.80 -14.94
C PHE A 26 -0.60 -6.47 -16.01
N ARG A 27 -0.83 -5.17 -16.28
CA ARG A 27 -1.73 -4.74 -17.36
C ARG A 27 -1.23 -5.19 -18.74
N ALA A 28 0.07 -5.14 -18.99
CA ALA A 28 0.65 -5.56 -20.26
C ALA A 28 0.47 -7.07 -20.49
N ILE A 29 0.80 -7.88 -19.48
CA ILE A 29 0.61 -9.34 -19.53
C ILE A 29 -0.87 -9.68 -19.70
N GLN A 30 -1.75 -9.09 -18.90
CA GLN A 30 -3.18 -9.35 -18.98
C GLN A 30 -3.75 -9.01 -20.36
N THR A 31 -3.35 -7.87 -20.95
CA THR A 31 -3.79 -7.46 -22.29
C THR A 31 -3.39 -8.48 -23.37
N LEU A 32 -2.23 -9.12 -23.24
CA LEU A 32 -1.77 -10.15 -24.16
C LEU A 32 -2.48 -11.49 -23.92
N GLN A 33 -2.61 -11.87 -22.66
CA GLN A 33 -3.29 -13.09 -22.23
C GLN A 33 -4.77 -13.11 -22.65
N GLU A 34 -5.48 -11.99 -22.53
CA GLU A 34 -6.90 -11.86 -22.93
C GLU A 34 -7.15 -12.13 -24.43
N LYS A 35 -6.13 -11.93 -25.28
CA LYS A 35 -6.23 -12.23 -26.72
C LYS A 35 -6.36 -13.73 -27.01
N LYS A 36 -5.85 -14.60 -26.13
CA LYS A 36 -5.82 -16.06 -26.32
C LYS A 36 -7.11 -16.78 -25.88
N ARG A 37 -8.06 -16.09 -25.22
CA ARG A 37 -9.36 -16.61 -24.75
C ARG A 37 -9.31 -18.06 -24.24
N CYS A 38 -8.75 -18.24 -23.05
CA CYS A 38 -8.61 -19.55 -22.40
C CYS A 38 -9.88 -19.95 -21.64
N THR A 39 -10.24 -21.23 -21.67
CA THR A 39 -11.38 -21.80 -20.91
C THR A 39 -10.94 -22.83 -19.86
N THR A 40 -9.65 -23.15 -19.80
CA THR A 40 -9.05 -24.09 -18.83
C THR A 40 -7.91 -23.43 -18.08
N ILE A 41 -7.59 -23.97 -16.89
CA ILE A 41 -6.48 -23.50 -16.06
C ILE A 41 -5.14 -23.68 -16.81
N ASP A 42 -4.91 -24.83 -17.42
CA ASP A 42 -3.67 -25.10 -18.16
C ASP A 42 -3.50 -24.13 -19.35
N GLY A 43 -4.60 -23.85 -20.07
CA GLY A 43 -4.59 -22.87 -21.15
C GLY A 43 -4.31 -21.45 -20.65
N LEU A 44 -4.81 -21.09 -19.46
CA LEU A 44 -4.52 -19.80 -18.82
C LEU A 44 -3.03 -19.68 -18.45
N ILE A 45 -2.44 -20.74 -17.89
CA ILE A 45 -1.01 -20.78 -17.53
C ILE A 45 -0.16 -20.61 -18.80
N ASP A 46 -0.42 -21.40 -19.85
CA ASP A 46 0.30 -21.31 -21.13
C ASP A 46 0.18 -19.92 -21.77
N ALA A 47 -1.03 -19.35 -21.75
CA ALA A 47 -1.26 -18.01 -22.28
C ALA A 47 -0.49 -16.94 -21.48
N THR A 48 -0.41 -17.08 -20.16
CA THR A 48 0.33 -16.17 -19.28
C THR A 48 1.84 -16.28 -19.51
N LEU A 49 2.37 -17.50 -19.63
CA LEU A 49 3.79 -17.72 -19.93
C LEU A 49 4.17 -17.21 -21.32
N THR A 50 3.29 -17.38 -22.30
CA THR A 50 3.50 -16.79 -23.63
C THR A 50 3.48 -15.28 -23.57
N ALA A 51 2.48 -14.69 -22.91
CA ALA A 51 2.37 -13.25 -22.72
C ALA A 51 3.62 -12.69 -22.04
N TRP A 52 4.17 -13.37 -21.04
CA TRP A 52 5.44 -12.99 -20.39
C TRP A 52 6.59 -12.88 -21.40
N ASN A 53 6.76 -13.87 -22.28
CA ASN A 53 7.80 -13.85 -23.31
C ASN A 53 7.56 -12.80 -24.40
N ASP A 54 6.29 -12.48 -24.66
CA ASP A 54 5.87 -11.51 -25.68
C ASP A 54 5.91 -10.05 -25.17
N VAL A 55 6.08 -9.80 -23.86
CA VAL A 55 6.18 -8.43 -23.34
C VAL A 55 7.48 -7.79 -23.82
N GLU A 56 7.32 -6.78 -24.66
CA GLU A 56 8.42 -5.95 -25.14
C GLU A 56 9.16 -5.25 -23.98
N PRO A 57 10.52 -5.33 -23.91
CA PRO A 57 11.32 -4.63 -22.91
C PRO A 57 11.07 -3.11 -22.88
N THR A 58 10.72 -2.54 -24.04
CA THR A 58 10.38 -1.11 -24.17
C THR A 58 9.11 -0.75 -23.37
N THR A 59 8.16 -1.67 -23.22
CA THR A 59 6.98 -1.51 -22.36
C THR A 59 7.37 -1.42 -20.89
N LEU A 60 8.31 -2.27 -20.47
CA LEU A 60 8.82 -2.27 -19.10
C LEU A 60 9.57 -0.96 -18.80
N ASN A 61 10.43 -0.50 -19.71
CA ASN A 61 11.11 0.78 -19.57
C ASN A 61 10.12 1.95 -19.44
N ALA A 62 9.04 1.95 -20.24
CA ALA A 62 7.99 2.96 -20.14
C ALA A 62 7.30 2.97 -18.76
N ASN A 63 7.16 1.82 -18.10
CA ASN A 63 6.61 1.73 -16.74
C ASN A 63 7.57 2.31 -15.70
N PHE A 64 8.88 2.04 -15.80
CA PHE A 64 9.89 2.64 -14.92
C PHE A 64 9.94 4.17 -15.05
N LEU A 65 9.91 4.70 -16.26
CA LEU A 65 9.83 6.15 -16.47
C LEU A 65 8.54 6.73 -15.87
N THR A 66 7.43 6.01 -15.98
CA THR A 66 6.16 6.42 -15.34
C THR A 66 6.28 6.46 -13.82
N LEU A 67 6.88 5.42 -13.21
CA LEU A 67 7.14 5.38 -11.77
C LEU A 67 7.96 6.59 -11.32
N GLN A 68 9.05 6.90 -12.04
CA GLN A 68 9.89 8.05 -11.72
C GLN A 68 9.12 9.37 -11.85
N THR A 69 8.27 9.54 -12.87
CA THR A 69 7.40 10.73 -12.94
C THR A 69 6.39 10.79 -11.80
N CYS A 70 5.82 9.66 -11.37
CA CYS A 70 4.93 9.58 -10.21
C CYS A 70 5.65 10.01 -8.92
N LEU A 71 6.89 9.55 -8.70
CA LEU A 71 7.68 9.94 -7.52
C LEU A 71 7.92 11.45 -7.47
N VAL A 72 8.21 12.09 -8.61
CA VAL A 72 8.35 13.56 -8.68
C VAL A 72 7.04 14.26 -8.29
N GLU A 73 5.90 13.79 -8.80
CA GLU A 73 4.60 14.37 -8.46
C GLU A 73 4.18 14.13 -7.00
N VAL A 74 4.53 12.98 -6.41
CA VAL A 74 4.30 12.71 -4.99
C VAL A 74 5.05 13.73 -4.12
N ILE A 75 6.30 14.05 -4.47
CA ILE A 75 7.05 15.08 -3.74
C ILE A 75 6.40 16.46 -3.94
N ARG A 76 6.00 16.82 -5.17
CA ARG A 76 5.26 18.07 -5.45
C ARG A 76 3.95 18.18 -4.68
N ALA A 77 3.28 17.06 -4.46
CA ALA A 77 2.01 16.99 -3.73
C ALA A 77 2.21 16.82 -2.21
N GLY A 78 3.45 16.88 -1.70
CA GLY A 78 3.75 16.71 -0.28
C GLY A 78 3.34 15.35 0.28
N GLY A 79 3.49 14.27 -0.51
CA GLY A 79 3.09 12.92 -0.12
C GLY A 79 1.62 12.58 -0.39
N ASN A 80 0.83 13.51 -0.92
CA ASN A 80 -0.57 13.27 -1.25
C ASN A 80 -0.71 12.45 -2.54
N LYS A 81 -1.78 11.65 -2.64
CA LYS A 81 -2.14 10.83 -3.81
C LYS A 81 -2.94 11.60 -4.86
N ASN A 82 -3.37 12.82 -4.54
CA ASN A 82 -4.20 13.68 -5.39
C ASN A 82 -3.38 14.39 -6.48
N TYR A 83 -2.65 13.62 -7.28
CA TYR A 83 -1.92 14.13 -8.44
C TYR A 83 -2.34 13.35 -9.70
N LYS A 84 -2.25 14.01 -10.85
CA LYS A 84 -2.53 13.36 -12.13
C LYS A 84 -1.26 12.68 -12.61
N LYS A 85 -1.35 11.40 -13.00
CA LYS A 85 -0.22 10.68 -13.59
C LYS A 85 0.32 11.44 -14.82
N PRO A 86 1.59 11.88 -14.80
CA PRO A 86 2.14 12.63 -15.92
C PRO A 86 2.23 11.80 -17.20
N HIS A 87 1.80 12.39 -18.31
CA HIS A 87 1.88 11.75 -19.62
C HIS A 87 2.89 12.48 -20.51
N MET A 88 4.06 11.87 -20.73
CA MET A 88 5.15 12.47 -21.53
C MET A 88 5.24 11.94 -22.97
N GLY A 89 4.24 11.19 -23.45
CA GLY A 89 4.23 10.69 -24.83
C GLY A 89 5.39 9.72 -25.14
N LYS A 90 5.68 8.80 -24.21
CA LYS A 90 6.86 7.91 -24.25
C LYS A 90 7.05 7.18 -25.58
N ALA A 91 5.97 6.66 -26.19
CA ALA A 91 6.02 5.99 -27.49
C ALA A 91 6.51 6.91 -28.62
N LYS A 92 6.10 8.19 -28.62
CA LYS A 92 6.55 9.18 -29.60
C LYS A 92 8.04 9.48 -29.40
N LEU A 93 8.46 9.72 -28.16
CA LEU A 93 9.87 9.98 -27.83
C LEU A 93 10.78 8.80 -28.18
N LEU A 94 10.33 7.57 -27.94
CA LEU A 94 11.08 6.37 -28.30
C LEU A 94 11.31 6.28 -29.81
N ARG A 95 10.26 6.50 -30.61
CA ARG A 95 10.35 6.50 -32.08
C ARG A 95 11.29 7.60 -32.62
N GLU A 96 11.37 8.72 -31.93
CA GLU A 96 12.30 9.82 -32.27
C GLU A 96 13.73 9.59 -31.75
N GLY A 97 13.99 8.51 -30.99
CA GLY A 97 15.30 8.27 -30.36
C GLY A 97 15.63 9.26 -29.23
N ARG A 98 14.61 9.89 -28.64
CA ARG A 98 14.72 10.97 -27.64
C ARG A 98 14.13 10.60 -26.29
N LEU A 99 13.77 9.33 -26.09
CA LEU A 99 13.27 8.86 -24.80
C LEU A 99 14.43 8.86 -23.80
N PRO A 100 14.31 9.54 -22.65
CA PRO A 100 15.34 9.50 -21.63
C PRO A 100 15.39 8.12 -20.95
N ASP A 101 16.58 7.71 -20.50
CA ASP A 101 16.76 6.49 -19.72
C ASP A 101 16.26 6.64 -18.27
N SER A 102 16.27 7.87 -17.75
CA SER A 102 15.77 8.20 -16.42
C SER A 102 15.24 9.63 -16.36
N ILE A 103 14.26 9.85 -15.49
CA ILE A 103 13.70 11.16 -15.18
C ILE A 103 14.54 11.82 -14.09
N VAL A 104 15.03 13.02 -14.37
CA VAL A 104 15.71 13.85 -13.38
C VAL A 104 14.68 14.54 -12.51
N CYS A 105 14.81 14.39 -11.19
CA CYS A 105 13.99 15.14 -10.24
C CYS A 105 14.42 16.62 -10.27
N PRO A 106 13.53 17.57 -10.58
CA PRO A 106 13.89 18.99 -10.59
C PRO A 106 14.33 19.47 -9.20
N ARG A 107 15.31 20.37 -9.17
CA ARG A 107 15.90 20.86 -7.91
C ARG A 107 14.85 21.50 -7.00
N GLU A 108 13.96 22.29 -7.58
CA GLU A 108 12.88 22.97 -6.84
C GLU A 108 11.93 21.98 -6.16
N VAL A 109 11.74 20.78 -6.75
CA VAL A 109 10.92 19.72 -6.16
C VAL A 109 11.63 19.08 -4.97
N VAL A 110 12.94 18.85 -5.09
CA VAL A 110 13.75 18.31 -4.00
C VAL A 110 13.76 19.29 -2.81
N GLU A 111 14.02 20.56 -3.07
CA GLU A 111 14.03 21.62 -2.07
C GLU A 111 12.66 21.72 -1.36
N HIS A 112 11.57 21.72 -2.13
CA HIS A 112 10.22 21.69 -1.57
C HIS A 112 9.96 20.47 -0.66
N GLY A 113 10.39 19.28 -1.08
CA GLY A 113 10.28 18.07 -0.27
C GLY A 113 11.06 18.18 1.04
N GLN A 114 12.28 18.71 0.98
CA GLN A 114 13.12 18.94 2.17
C GLN A 114 12.48 19.94 3.14
N GLU A 115 11.92 21.03 2.63
CA GLU A 115 11.20 22.01 3.45
C GLU A 115 9.99 21.41 4.16
N ILE A 116 9.23 20.52 3.49
CA ILE A 116 8.12 19.81 4.12
C ILE A 116 8.62 18.89 5.23
N MET A 117 9.65 18.08 4.95
CA MET A 117 10.20 17.15 5.94
C MET A 117 10.78 17.87 7.16
N ASN A 118 11.42 19.03 6.98
CA ASN A 118 12.01 19.80 8.08
C ASN A 118 10.98 20.49 8.98
N LYS A 119 9.69 20.56 8.59
CA LYS A 119 8.64 21.17 9.43
C LYS A 119 8.18 20.26 10.57
N GLU A 120 8.34 18.95 10.42
CA GLU A 120 7.86 17.98 11.39
C GLU A 120 9.04 17.29 12.08
N ASP A 121 9.03 17.28 13.41
CA ASP A 121 9.94 16.43 14.19
C ASP A 121 9.37 15.01 14.19
N PHE A 122 9.73 14.25 13.14
CA PHE A 122 9.27 12.89 12.94
C PHE A 122 9.71 11.97 14.10
N ASP A 123 10.91 12.17 14.65
CA ASP A 123 11.43 11.37 15.74
C ASP A 123 10.62 11.57 17.02
N LEU A 124 10.22 12.81 17.30
CA LEU A 124 9.30 13.13 18.39
C LEU A 124 7.93 12.49 18.15
N HIS A 125 7.41 12.55 16.92
CA HIS A 125 6.10 11.99 16.60
C HIS A 125 6.08 10.46 16.70
N VAL A 126 7.12 9.79 16.20
CA VAL A 126 7.30 8.33 16.30
C VAL A 126 7.43 7.92 17.77
N SER A 127 8.23 8.63 18.56
CA SER A 127 8.39 8.35 20.00
C SER A 127 7.08 8.50 20.75
N LEU A 128 6.32 9.56 20.46
CA LEU A 128 4.99 9.79 21.05
C LEU A 128 4.00 8.69 20.65
N LEU A 129 3.98 8.30 19.38
CA LEU A 129 3.09 7.25 18.88
C LEU A 129 3.46 5.89 19.46
N ALA A 130 4.75 5.56 19.56
CA ALA A 130 5.22 4.33 20.19
C ALA A 130 4.79 4.24 21.66
N ALA A 131 4.93 5.32 22.43
CA ALA A 131 4.46 5.39 23.81
C ALA A 131 2.93 5.27 23.92
N LYS A 132 2.18 5.78 22.93
CA LYS A 132 0.73 5.58 22.86
C LYS A 132 0.38 4.12 22.57
N VAL A 133 1.01 3.50 21.57
CA VAL A 133 0.79 2.10 21.22
C VAL A 133 1.15 1.17 22.39
N ALA A 134 2.24 1.43 23.11
CA ALA A 134 2.59 0.65 24.30
C ALA A 134 1.47 0.67 25.35
N ARG A 135 0.91 1.86 25.64
CA ARG A 135 -0.24 1.98 26.57
C ARG A 135 -1.50 1.29 26.04
N ASP A 136 -1.77 1.39 24.75
CA ASP A 136 -2.94 0.73 24.14
C ASP A 136 -2.80 -0.80 24.20
N VAL A 137 -1.57 -1.33 24.02
CA VAL A 137 -1.26 -2.76 24.19
C VAL A 137 -1.41 -3.18 25.66
N GLU A 138 -0.91 -2.40 26.61
CA GLU A 138 -1.09 -2.66 28.05
C GLU A 138 -2.57 -2.69 28.44
N MET A 139 -3.36 -1.72 27.96
CA MET A 139 -4.81 -1.68 28.20
C MET A 139 -5.54 -2.89 27.59
N ALA A 140 -5.11 -3.35 26.42
CA ALA A 140 -5.68 -4.55 25.80
C ALA A 140 -5.43 -5.80 26.66
N VAL A 141 -4.21 -5.96 27.21
CA VAL A 141 -3.87 -7.06 28.11
C VAL A 141 -4.70 -7.04 29.39
N ILE A 142 -4.90 -5.85 29.97
CA ILE A 142 -5.75 -5.68 31.15
C ILE A 142 -7.20 -6.06 30.82
N SER A 143 -7.74 -5.60 29.69
CA SER A 143 -9.09 -5.95 29.25
C SER A 143 -9.28 -7.46 29.09
N SER A 144 -8.34 -8.15 28.43
CA SER A 144 -8.38 -9.61 28.27
C SER A 144 -8.30 -10.36 29.61
N SER A 145 -7.51 -9.83 30.56
CA SER A 145 -7.41 -10.42 31.91
C SER A 145 -8.73 -10.29 32.68
N ILE A 146 -9.40 -9.14 32.57
CA ILE A 146 -10.73 -8.93 33.18
C ILE A 146 -11.76 -9.87 32.56
N GLU A 147 -11.80 -10.00 31.23
CA GLU A 147 -12.70 -10.93 30.56
C GLU A 147 -12.51 -12.38 31.06
N SER A 148 -11.26 -12.83 31.22
CA SER A 148 -10.98 -14.17 31.75
C SER A 148 -11.44 -14.35 33.21
N LEU A 149 -11.32 -13.33 34.06
CA LEU A 149 -11.80 -13.38 35.44
C LEU A 149 -13.32 -13.38 35.53
N CYS A 150 -13.99 -12.62 34.67
CA CYS A 150 -15.45 -12.63 34.54
C CYS A 150 -15.98 -14.01 34.14
N LEU A 151 -15.24 -14.77 33.32
CA LEU A 151 -15.60 -16.14 32.97
C LEU A 151 -15.36 -17.13 34.13
N ALA A 152 -14.32 -16.94 34.93
CA ALA A 152 -14.01 -17.79 36.08
C ALA A 152 -15.03 -17.64 37.23
N ASN A 153 -15.54 -16.42 37.47
CA ASN A 153 -16.51 -16.15 38.54
C ASN A 153 -17.97 -16.56 38.19
N ASN A 154 -18.22 -17.12 37.00
CA ASN A 154 -19.51 -17.75 36.65
C ASN A 154 -19.53 -19.27 36.86
N CYS A 155 -18.46 -19.82 37.43
CA CYS A 155 -18.38 -21.21 37.87
C CYS A 155 -18.36 -21.21 39.40
N ASP A 156 -19.50 -20.92 40.04
CA ASP A 156 -19.91 -21.35 41.39
C ASP A 156 -20.99 -20.40 41.93
N ASP A 157 -22.25 -20.61 41.51
CA ASP A 157 -23.38 -20.79 42.43
C ASP A 157 -24.69 -20.96 41.63
N ASP A 158 -25.12 -22.22 41.54
CA ASP A 158 -26.55 -22.54 41.50
C ASP A 158 -27.18 -21.97 42.78
N LYS A 159 -27.94 -20.87 42.67
CA LYS A 159 -29.32 -20.71 43.15
C LYS A 159 -29.77 -19.25 43.07
N GLY A 160 -30.50 -18.94 41.99
CA GLY A 160 -31.65 -18.03 42.01
C GLY A 160 -31.46 -16.58 42.48
N LYS A 161 -31.19 -15.67 41.55
CA LYS A 161 -32.03 -14.48 41.29
C LYS A 161 -31.55 -13.76 40.04
N ALA A 162 -32.44 -13.61 39.07
CA ALA A 162 -32.21 -12.82 37.87
C ALA A 162 -31.92 -11.36 38.24
N THR A 163 -30.65 -10.97 38.19
CA THR A 163 -30.28 -9.55 38.26
C THR A 163 -30.11 -9.06 36.83
N LYS A 164 -31.10 -8.30 36.35
CA LYS A 164 -31.03 -7.59 35.06
C LYS A 164 -29.85 -6.62 35.12
N ILE A 165 -28.77 -6.92 34.42
CA ILE A 165 -27.80 -5.90 34.03
C ILE A 165 -28.38 -5.21 32.79
N SER A 166 -28.90 -4.00 32.98
CA SER A 166 -29.34 -3.16 31.87
C SER A 166 -28.14 -2.83 31.00
N ALA A 167 -28.16 -3.28 29.74
CA ALA A 167 -27.23 -2.82 28.74
C ALA A 167 -27.38 -1.29 28.57
N GLY A 168 -26.38 -0.54 28.99
CA GLY A 168 -26.27 0.88 28.67
C GLY A 168 -26.04 1.07 27.16
N PRO A 169 -26.64 2.08 26.51
CA PRO A 169 -26.65 2.23 25.06
C PRO A 169 -25.34 2.84 24.55
N THR A 170 -24.21 2.14 24.71
CA THR A 170 -22.91 2.64 24.20
C THR A 170 -22.13 1.59 23.39
N ALA A 171 -22.70 0.42 23.15
CA ALA A 171 -22.12 -0.62 22.29
C ALA A 171 -22.69 -0.64 20.86
N GLN A 172 -23.10 0.52 20.30
CA GLN A 172 -23.68 0.54 18.94
C GLN A 172 -23.36 1.78 18.09
N LYS A 173 -22.19 2.43 18.30
CA LYS A 173 -21.76 3.52 17.43
C LYS A 173 -20.29 3.54 17.00
N LEU A 174 -19.63 2.39 16.96
CA LEU A 174 -18.28 2.25 16.36
C LEU A 174 -18.14 0.99 15.51
N ILE A 175 -19.14 0.70 14.67
CA ILE A 175 -18.92 -0.11 13.46
C ILE A 175 -19.76 0.51 12.33
N SER A 176 -19.32 1.67 11.83
CA SER A 176 -19.64 2.02 10.44
C SER A 176 -18.60 1.33 9.55
N PRO A 177 -18.99 0.53 8.55
CA PRO A 177 -18.04 0.01 7.58
C PRO A 177 -17.41 1.19 6.84
N LEU A 178 -16.08 1.22 6.81
CA LEU A 178 -15.30 1.92 5.79
C LEU A 178 -15.76 1.39 4.41
N LYS A 179 -16.84 1.96 3.89
CA LYS A 179 -17.08 2.07 2.47
C LYS A 179 -16.52 3.43 2.06
N CYS A 180 -15.29 3.43 1.57
CA CYS A 180 -14.82 4.52 0.71
C CYS A 180 -14.57 3.93 -0.68
N LEU A 181 -15.27 4.55 -1.63
CA LEU A 181 -14.96 4.63 -3.06
C LEU A 181 -13.56 5.23 -3.26
#